data_AF-U4UEZ5-F1
#
_entry.id   AF-U4UEZ5-F1
#
_cell.length_a   1.000
_cell.length_b   1.000
_cell.length_c   1.000
_cell.angle_alpha   90.00
_cell.angle_beta   90.00
_cell.angle_gamma   90.00
#
_symmetry.space_group_name_H-M   'P 1'
#
loop_
_entity.id
_entity.type
_entity.pdbx_description
1 polymer ?
#
loop_
_entity_poly.entity_id
_entity_poly.type
_entity_poly.pdbx_seq_one_letter_code
_entity_poly.pdbx_strand_id
1 'polypeptide(L)'
;MFDDRWFRGLEPWDWPARSPDLTAPDFFLWGKLKENVYKTPFNHIGELRRGIIHYIGELDVDEIERATNHSVNVRILKCLKSNGRHFANLS
;
A
#
# COMPACT_ATOMS: atom_id res chain seq x y z
N MET A 1 0.32 -9.96 -18.99
CA MET A 1 -0.48 -8.81 -19.49
C MET A 1 -1.40 -8.44 -18.34
N PHE A 2 -1.01 -7.45 -17.56
CA PHE A 2 -1.78 -7.03 -16.38
C PHE A 2 -2.98 -6.24 -16.88
N ASP A 3 -4.15 -6.66 -16.45
CA ASP A 3 -5.42 -6.15 -16.94
C ASP A 3 -5.75 -4.81 -16.27
N ASP A 4 -6.05 -3.79 -17.06
CA ASP A 4 -6.40 -2.41 -16.65
C ASP A 4 -7.75 -2.30 -15.89
N ARG A 5 -8.27 -3.43 -15.41
CA ARG A 5 -9.55 -3.56 -14.70
C ARG A 5 -9.51 -3.22 -13.20
N TRP A 6 -8.40 -2.71 -12.68
CA TRP A 6 -8.30 -2.29 -11.26
C TRP A 6 -8.86 -0.90 -10.96
N PHE A 7 -9.15 -0.08 -11.98
CA PHE A 7 -9.58 1.32 -11.78
C PHE A 7 -11.01 1.64 -12.24
N ARG A 8 -11.78 0.69 -12.76
CA ARG A 8 -13.10 1.01 -13.31
C ARG A 8 -14.07 -0.16 -13.20
N GLY A 9 -14.96 -0.15 -12.21
CA GLY A 9 -16.21 -0.91 -12.31
C GLY A 9 -16.66 -1.78 -11.15
N LEU A 10 -16.17 -1.57 -9.92
CA LEU A 10 -16.89 -2.05 -8.74
C LEU A 10 -17.55 -0.84 -8.08
N GLU A 11 -18.89 -0.78 -8.12
CA GLU A 11 -19.68 0.12 -7.28
C GLU A 11 -19.34 -0.08 -5.79
N PRO A 12 -19.45 0.98 -4.99
CA PRO A 12 -18.50 1.30 -3.95
C PRO A 12 -18.64 0.33 -2.80
N TRP A 13 -17.58 -0.42 -2.51
CA TRP A 13 -17.17 -0.44 -1.12
C TRP A 13 -17.05 1.03 -0.74
N ASP A 14 -17.95 1.53 0.11
CA ASP A 14 -17.96 2.87 0.69
C ASP A 14 -16.68 3.07 1.50
N TRP A 15 -15.54 3.10 0.81
CA TRP A 15 -14.27 3.46 1.37
C TRP A 15 -14.42 4.93 1.73
N PRO A 16 -14.32 5.27 3.03
CA PRO A 16 -14.49 6.65 3.44
C PRO A 16 -13.50 7.51 2.67
N ALA A 17 -13.98 8.61 2.09
CA ALA A 17 -13.11 9.55 1.39
C ALA A 17 -11.92 9.92 2.31
N ARG A 18 -10.69 9.75 1.80
CA ARG A 18 -9.42 9.93 2.54
C ARG A 18 -9.11 8.82 3.56
N SER A 19 -9.13 7.55 3.17
CA SER A 19 -8.68 6.44 4.05
C SER A 19 -7.36 5.78 3.62
N PRO A 20 -6.24 6.52 3.48
CA PRO A 20 -4.92 5.91 3.23
C PRO A 20 -4.49 4.95 4.35
N ASP A 21 -5.11 5.08 5.53
CA ASP A 21 -4.94 4.16 6.66
C ASP A 21 -5.53 2.76 6.42
N LEU A 22 -6.34 2.58 5.39
CA LEU A 22 -7.06 1.33 5.12
C LEU A 22 -6.61 0.60 3.85
N THR A 23 -5.81 1.24 3.01
CA THR A 23 -5.29 0.69 1.75
C THR A 23 -3.87 0.18 1.95
N ALA A 24 -3.66 -1.13 1.76
CA ALA A 24 -2.34 -1.76 1.89
C ALA A 24 -1.24 -1.09 1.04
N PRO A 25 -1.51 -0.61 -0.19
CA PRO A 25 -0.49 0.14 -0.93
C PRO A 25 -0.02 1.42 -0.20
N ASP A 26 -0.93 2.14 0.47
CA ASP A 26 -0.64 3.43 1.07
C ASP A 26 0.11 3.32 2.40
N PHE A 27 -0.28 2.38 3.26
CA PHE A 27 0.39 2.21 4.56
C PHE A 27 1.60 1.28 4.53
N PHE A 28 1.77 0.45 3.49
CA PHE A 28 2.85 -0.54 3.42
C PHE A 28 3.73 -0.36 2.18
N LEU A 29 3.17 -0.53 0.97
CA LEU A 29 3.97 -0.61 -0.26
C LEU A 29 4.75 0.69 -0.52
N TRP A 30 4.09 1.84 -0.44
CA TRP A 30 4.75 3.13 -0.70
C TRP A 30 5.82 3.46 0.34
N GLY A 31 5.66 3.03 1.60
CA GLY A 31 6.69 3.15 2.63
C GLY A 31 7.95 2.35 2.27
N LYS A 32 7.78 1.06 1.95
CA LYS A 32 8.87 0.16 1.54
C LYS A 32 9.58 0.62 0.27
N LEU A 33 8.81 1.03 -0.75
CA LEU A 33 9.38 1.54 -1.98
C LEU A 33 10.18 2.82 -1.74
N LYS A 34 9.69 3.74 -0.88
CA LYS A 34 10.47 4.92 -0.50
C LYS A 34 11.78 4.53 0.18
N GLU A 35 11.75 3.61 1.15
CA GLU A 35 12.97 3.17 1.84
C GLU A 35 14.00 2.56 0.90
N ASN A 36 13.60 1.89 -0.17
CA ASN A 36 14.53 1.24 -1.10
C ASN A 36 14.94 2.15 -2.26
N VAL A 37 14.00 2.89 -2.84
CA VAL A 37 14.24 3.79 -3.98
C VAL A 37 15.06 5.01 -3.55
N TYR A 38 14.85 5.56 -2.35
CA TYR A 38 15.61 6.73 -1.91
C TYR A 38 17.03 6.41 -1.40
N LYS A 39 17.34 5.13 -1.11
CA LYS A 39 18.71 4.70 -0.76
C LYS A 39 19.63 4.65 -1.98
N THR A 40 19.07 4.43 -3.17
CA THR A 40 19.84 4.24 -4.40
C THR A 40 19.62 5.44 -5.32
N PRO A 41 20.65 6.24 -5.61
CA PRO A 41 20.53 7.29 -6.62
C PRO A 41 20.38 6.66 -8.01
N PHE A 42 19.36 7.06 -8.74
CA PHE A 42 19.13 6.68 -10.13
C PHE A 42 19.40 7.88 -11.04
N ASN A 43 20.16 7.68 -12.11
CA ASN A 43 20.52 8.77 -13.02
C ASN A 43 19.49 8.98 -14.12
N HIS A 44 18.70 7.94 -14.40
CA HIS A 44 17.71 7.94 -15.49
C HIS A 44 16.39 7.29 -15.08
N ILE A 45 15.29 7.79 -15.65
CA ILE A 45 13.94 7.26 -15.40
C ILE A 45 13.80 5.76 -15.73
N GLY A 46 14.55 5.28 -16.72
CA GLY A 46 14.59 3.85 -17.06
C GLY A 46 15.21 2.98 -15.97
N GLU A 47 16.23 3.49 -15.28
CA GLU A 47 16.86 2.80 -14.14
C GLU A 47 15.94 2.78 -12.94
N LEU A 48 15.30 3.93 -12.64
CA LEU A 48 14.29 4.03 -11.60
C LEU A 48 13.14 3.02 -11.83
N ARG A 49 12.62 2.94 -13.05
CA ARG A 49 11.53 2.00 -13.39
C ARG A 49 11.95 0.54 -13.17
N ARG A 50 13.16 0.17 -13.60
CA ARG A 50 13.70 -1.18 -13.36
C ARG A 50 13.92 -1.45 -11.88
N GLY A 51 14.43 -0.48 -11.14
CA GLY A 51 14.62 -0.56 -9.69
C GLY A 51 13.29 -0.80 -8.97
N ILE A 52 12.25 -0.04 -9.30
CA ILE A 52 10.91 -0.24 -8.72
C ILE A 52 10.38 -1.66 -9.01
N ILE A 53 10.45 -2.12 -10.26
CA ILE A 53 9.99 -3.48 -10.62
C ILE A 53 10.77 -4.53 -9.86
N HIS A 54 12.10 -4.39 -9.77
CA HIS A 54 12.95 -5.30 -9.03
C HIS A 54 12.59 -5.33 -7.54
N TYR A 55 12.49 -4.17 -6.88
CA TYR A 55 12.15 -4.11 -5.46
C TYR A 55 10.76 -4.67 -5.15
N ILE A 56 9.79 -4.51 -6.05
CA ILE A 56 8.47 -5.15 -5.90
C ILE A 56 8.59 -6.68 -6.03
N GLY A 57 9.42 -7.17 -6.95
CA GLY A 57 9.67 -8.60 -7.14
C GLY A 57 10.41 -9.27 -5.98
N GLU A 58 11.18 -8.51 -5.21
CA GLU A 58 11.90 -8.98 -4.01
C GLU A 58 11.04 -8.95 -2.74
N LEU A 59 9.79 -8.45 -2.81
CA LEU A 59 8.92 -8.46 -1.65
C LEU A 59 8.55 -9.90 -1.28
N ASP A 60 8.71 -10.22 0.00
CA ASP A 60 8.32 -11.50 0.57
C ASP A 60 6.80 -11.69 0.49
N VAL A 61 6.37 -12.85 -0.02
CA VAL A 61 4.95 -13.19 -0.16
C VAL A 61 4.27 -13.19 1.21
N ASP A 62 4.93 -13.70 2.24
CA ASP A 62 4.35 -13.71 3.59
C ASP A 62 4.21 -12.28 4.14
N GLU A 63 5.14 -11.37 3.78
CA GLU A 63 5.04 -9.96 4.14
C GLU A 63 3.85 -9.27 3.46
N ILE A 64 3.64 -9.57 2.17
CA ILE A 64 2.49 -9.07 1.42
C ILE A 64 1.19 -9.61 2.03
N GLU A 65 1.10 -10.90 2.34
CA GLU A 65 -0.08 -11.50 2.96
C GLU A 65 -0.37 -10.94 4.35
N ARG A 66 0.66 -10.70 5.18
CA ARG A 66 0.49 -10.04 6.48
C ARG A 66 -0.02 -8.61 6.32
N ALA A 67 0.46 -7.88 5.31
CA ALA A 67 0.02 -6.50 5.05
C ALA A 67 -1.43 -6.47 4.54
N THR A 68 -1.81 -7.34 3.61
CA THR A 68 -3.14 -7.35 2.97
C THR A 68 -4.22 -8.02 3.82
N ASN A 69 -3.91 -9.09 4.54
CA ASN A 69 -4.89 -9.82 5.33
C ASN A 69 -4.91 -9.34 6.79
N HIS A 70 -3.80 -9.43 7.50
CA HIS A 70 -3.81 -9.13 8.94
C HIS A 70 -3.90 -7.62 9.21
N SER A 71 -3.03 -6.83 8.58
CA SER A 71 -2.90 -5.40 8.89
C SER A 71 -4.12 -4.60 8.44
N VAL A 72 -4.71 -4.91 7.27
CA VAL A 72 -5.97 -4.30 6.82
C VAL A 72 -7.10 -4.60 7.81
N ASN A 73 -7.28 -5.86 8.24
CA ASN A 73 -8.32 -6.22 9.20
C ASN A 73 -8.16 -5.47 10.53
N VAL A 74 -6.94 -5.38 11.06
CA VAL A 74 -6.66 -4.61 12.27
C VAL A 74 -7.00 -3.12 12.08
N ARG A 75 -6.65 -2.54 10.93
CA ARG A 75 -6.93 -1.13 10.61
C ARG A 75 -8.42 -0.86 10.43
N ILE A 76 -9.17 -1.77 9.82
CA ILE A 76 -10.64 -1.71 9.74
C ILE A 76 -11.25 -1.73 11.15
N LEU A 77 -10.83 -2.68 11.99
CA LEU A 77 -11.33 -2.75 13.38
C LEU A 77 -11.01 -1.49 14.17
N LYS A 78 -9.82 -0.90 13.98
CA LYS A 78 -9.45 0.39 14.60
C LYS A 78 -10.31 1.55 14.07
N CYS A 79 -10.61 1.58 12.78
CA CYS A 79 -11.51 2.56 12.18
C CYS A 79 -12.92 2.47 12.77
N LEU A 80 -13.46 1.25 12.91
CA LEU A 80 -14.75 1.01 13.54
C LEU A 80 -14.78 1.47 15.01
N LYS A 81 -13.75 1.13 15.80
CA LYS A 81 -13.60 1.62 17.18
C LYS A 81 -13.51 3.14 17.27
N SER A 82 -12.98 3.78 16.25
CA SER A 82 -12.82 5.23 16.18
C SER A 82 -14.04 5.94 15.58
N ASN A 83 -15.16 5.23 15.34
CA ASN A 83 -16.35 5.73 14.64
C ASN A 83 -15.98 6.42 13.30
N GLY A 84 -15.04 5.84 12.54
CA GLY A 84 -14.62 6.38 11.24
C GLY A 84 -13.66 7.57 11.31
N ARG A 85 -13.16 7.97 12.49
CA ARG A 85 -12.14 9.02 12.62
C ARG A 85 -10.74 8.48 12.30
N HIS A 86 -9.89 9.34 11.75
CA HIS A 86 -8.47 9.05 11.55
C HIS A 86 -7.80 8.66 12.87
N PHE A 87 -7.11 7.52 12.87
CA PHE A 87 -6.27 7.08 13.97
C PHE A 87 -4.81 7.32 13.61
N ALA A 88 -4.38 8.58 13.68
CA ALA A 88 -2.98 8.92 13.53
C ALA A 88 -2.18 8.36 14.72
N ASN A 89 -1.23 7.47 14.44
CA ASN A 89 -0.11 7.04 15.29
C ASN A 89 -0.45 6.71 16.76
N LEU A 90 -0.63 5.41 17.02
CA LEU A 90 -0.25 4.85 18.32
C LEU A 90 0.96 3.94 18.06
N SER A 91 2.12 4.47 18.42
CA SER A 91 3.39 3.76 18.63
C SER A 91 3.21 2.57 19.56
#